data_AF-A0A9C9JPP8-F1
#
_entry.id   AF-A0A9C9JPP8-F1
#
_cell.length_a   1.000
_cell.length_b   1.000
_cell.length_c   1.000
_cell.angle_alpha   90.00
_cell.angle_beta   90.00
_cell.angle_gamma   90.00
#
_symmetry.space_group_name_H-M   'P 1'
#
loop_
_entity.id
_entity.type
_entity.pdbx_description
1 polymer ?
#
loop_
_entity_poly.entity_id
_entity_poly.type
_entity_poly.pdbx_seq_one_letter_code
_entity_poly.pdbx_strand_id
1 'polypeptide(L)'
;MLISGLLLGVLLPGGISLILLAAGWAGVRMPDQARGRAFWGALAIPAAFAAAWWLTLGWPEFPPVDTTKWLPYAALLGALLGLIAAPLKSPWWLTALLRLAASVALPLALLQPTIKYTWQDAAWIWIAFIALALFVLWTITDATAQRFSGASMPLALGAASGLLALALLLGRSAMLAQAGGMLAAAIGAAFLVALWRPSLTLAFGAIPAIILVYVSLV
;
A
#
# COMPACT_ATOMS: atom_id res chain seq x y z
N MET A 1 -21.17 -13.46 -13.26
CA MET A 1 -19.92 -12.68 -13.34
C MET A 1 -19.65 -11.81 -12.11
N LEU A 2 -20.66 -11.18 -11.48
CA LEU A 2 -20.45 -10.38 -10.25
C LEU A 2 -19.89 -11.18 -9.06
N ILE A 3 -20.39 -12.40 -8.84
CA ILE A 3 -19.96 -13.25 -7.71
C ILE A 3 -18.50 -13.67 -7.86
N SER A 4 -18.07 -14.08 -9.06
CA SER A 4 -16.67 -14.45 -9.32
C SER A 4 -15.72 -13.26 -9.16
N GLY A 5 -16.13 -12.06 -9.59
CA GLY A 5 -15.33 -10.84 -9.43
C GLY A 5 -15.18 -10.41 -7.97
N LEU A 6 -16.24 -10.52 -7.16
CA LEU A 6 -16.18 -10.23 -5.73
C LEU A 6 -15.36 -11.26 -4.96
N LEU A 7 -15.55 -12.56 -5.24
CA LEU A 7 -14.78 -13.62 -4.60
C LEU A 7 -13.29 -13.48 -4.92
N LEU A 8 -12.92 -13.29 -6.18
CA LEU A 8 -11.52 -13.13 -6.56
C LEU A 8 -10.95 -11.77 -6.12
N GLY A 9 -11.72 -10.70 -6.18
CA GLY A 9 -11.25 -9.36 -5.80
C GLY A 9 -11.06 -9.15 -4.30
N VAL A 10 -11.77 -9.91 -3.45
CA VAL A 10 -11.72 -9.74 -1.98
C VAL A 10 -11.05 -10.91 -1.29
N LEU A 11 -11.47 -12.15 -1.59
CA LEU A 11 -10.94 -13.33 -0.88
C LEU A 11 -9.50 -13.62 -1.25
N LEU A 12 -9.11 -13.38 -2.51
CA LEU A 12 -7.77 -13.68 -2.98
C LEU A 12 -6.70 -12.79 -2.33
N PRO A 13 -6.80 -11.44 -2.34
CA PRO A 13 -5.81 -10.61 -1.64
C PRO A 13 -5.84 -10.84 -0.12
N GLY A 14 -7.03 -11.03 0.47
CA GLY A 14 -7.14 -11.37 1.89
C GLY A 14 -6.42 -12.67 2.23
N GLY A 15 -6.64 -13.73 1.44
CA GLY A 15 -6.02 -15.04 1.62
C GLY A 15 -4.50 -15.01 1.42
N ILE A 16 -3.99 -14.37 0.36
CA ILE A 16 -2.54 -14.23 0.12
C ILE A 16 -1.90 -13.46 1.27
N SER A 17 -2.49 -12.35 1.70
CA SER A 17 -1.94 -11.55 2.80
C SER A 17 -1.93 -12.34 4.11
N LEU A 18 -3.02 -13.07 4.41
CA LEU A 18 -3.10 -13.94 5.59
C LEU A 18 -2.00 -15.01 5.57
N ILE A 19 -1.80 -15.69 4.43
CA ILE A 19 -0.77 -16.73 4.26
C ILE A 19 0.63 -16.14 4.45
N LEU A 20 0.94 -15.01 3.83
CA LEU A 20 2.26 -14.38 3.92
C LEU A 20 2.56 -13.88 5.35
N LEU A 21 1.57 -13.27 6.02
CA LEU A 21 1.70 -12.85 7.42
C LEU A 21 1.85 -14.05 8.36
N ALA A 22 1.07 -15.12 8.14
CA ALA A 22 1.18 -16.36 8.90
C ALA A 22 2.53 -17.05 8.68
N ALA A 23 3.04 -17.10 7.44
CA ALA A 23 4.34 -17.66 7.11
C ALA A 23 5.48 -16.88 7.76
N GLY A 24 5.39 -15.55 7.77
CA GLY A 24 6.35 -14.72 8.46
C GLY A 24 6.38 -14.91 9.97
N TRP A 25 5.26 -15.37 10.53
CA TRP A 25 5.13 -15.68 11.94
C TRP A 25 5.50 -17.14 12.28
N ALA A 26 5.23 -18.10 11.40
CA ALA A 26 5.48 -19.53 11.59
C ALA A 26 6.97 -19.93 11.64
N GLY A 27 7.88 -18.96 11.64
CA GLY A 27 9.26 -19.20 12.03
C GLY A 27 10.18 -19.57 10.88
N VAL A 28 10.21 -18.73 9.83
CA VAL A 28 11.50 -18.53 9.15
C VAL A 28 12.43 -17.98 10.22
N ARG A 29 13.30 -18.84 10.77
CA ARG A 29 14.26 -18.53 11.83
C ARG A 29 15.28 -17.51 11.30
N MET A 30 14.86 -16.27 11.16
CA MET A 30 15.78 -15.17 10.98
C MET A 30 16.49 -14.95 12.33
N PRO A 31 17.79 -14.66 12.32
CA PRO A 31 18.56 -14.39 13.55
C PRO A 31 17.94 -13.29 14.43
N ASP A 32 17.14 -12.41 13.81
CA ASP A 32 16.38 -11.35 14.45
C ASP A 32 14.89 -11.45 14.08
N GLN A 33 14.07 -11.91 15.03
CA GLN A 33 12.62 -12.06 14.84
C GLN A 33 11.91 -10.74 14.53
N ALA A 34 12.46 -9.58 14.92
CA ALA A 34 11.87 -8.29 14.57
C ALA A 34 12.04 -8.00 13.09
N ARG A 35 13.23 -8.27 12.53
CA ARG A 35 13.51 -8.11 11.09
C ARG A 35 12.68 -9.04 10.23
N GLY A 36 12.51 -10.29 10.65
CA GLY A 36 11.65 -11.24 9.93
C GLY A 36 10.22 -10.73 9.83
N ARG A 37 9.64 -10.28 10.94
CA ARG A 37 8.27 -9.72 10.96
C ARG A 37 8.14 -8.50 10.05
N ALA A 38 9.10 -7.58 10.09
CA ALA A 38 9.08 -6.39 9.24
C ALA A 38 9.21 -6.74 7.74
N PHE A 39 10.08 -7.71 7.40
CA PHE A 39 10.26 -8.21 6.03
C PHE A 39 8.97 -8.82 5.48
N TRP A 40 8.33 -9.71 6.24
CA TRP A 40 7.08 -10.34 5.81
C TRP A 40 5.90 -9.36 5.78
N GLY A 41 5.86 -8.40 6.69
CA GLY A 41 4.89 -7.30 6.64
C GLY A 41 5.06 -6.43 5.40
N ALA A 42 6.31 -6.11 5.02
CA ALA A 42 6.63 -5.35 3.81
C ALA A 42 6.22 -6.06 2.52
N LEU A 43 6.19 -7.39 2.51
CA LEU A 43 5.76 -8.17 1.35
C LEU A 43 4.26 -8.46 1.36
N ALA A 44 3.68 -8.79 2.51
CA ALA A 44 2.38 -9.43 2.57
C ALA A 44 1.26 -8.60 1.92
N ILE A 45 1.19 -7.30 2.23
CA ILE A 45 0.14 -6.43 1.70
C ILE A 45 0.36 -6.08 0.22
N PRO A 46 1.53 -5.55 -0.20
CA PRO A 46 1.74 -5.23 -1.60
C PRO A 46 1.77 -6.44 -2.52
N ALA A 47 2.32 -7.58 -2.08
CA ALA A 47 2.29 -8.81 -2.89
C ALA A 47 0.87 -9.33 -3.04
N ALA A 48 0.06 -9.32 -1.96
CA ALA A 48 -1.35 -9.69 -2.05
C ALA A 48 -2.13 -8.77 -3.01
N PHE A 49 -1.93 -7.45 -2.90
CA PHE A 49 -2.55 -6.49 -3.80
C PHE A 49 -2.11 -6.69 -5.26
N ALA A 50 -0.81 -6.78 -5.53
CA ALA A 50 -0.26 -6.94 -6.87
C ALA A 50 -0.68 -8.28 -7.49
N ALA A 51 -0.71 -9.37 -6.72
CA ALA A 51 -1.19 -10.67 -7.20
C ALA A 51 -2.69 -10.64 -7.50
N ALA A 52 -3.51 -10.03 -6.64
CA ALA A 52 -4.94 -9.87 -6.90
C ALA A 52 -5.20 -9.00 -8.14
N TRP A 53 -4.45 -7.91 -8.30
CA TRP A 53 -4.50 -7.09 -9.50
C TRP A 53 -4.15 -7.91 -10.74
N TRP A 54 -3.02 -8.60 -10.72
CA TRP A 54 -2.54 -9.38 -11.85
C TRP A 54 -3.55 -10.45 -12.30
N LEU A 55 -4.12 -11.18 -11.34
CA LEU A 55 -5.05 -12.27 -11.64
C LEU A 55 -6.43 -11.80 -12.09
N THR A 56 -6.83 -10.57 -11.76
CA THR A 56 -8.16 -10.05 -12.11
C THR A 56 -8.14 -9.11 -13.31
N LEU A 57 -7.10 -8.30 -13.46
CA LEU A 57 -6.99 -7.24 -14.47
C LEU A 57 -5.82 -7.43 -15.45
N GLY A 58 -4.95 -8.41 -15.21
CA GLY A 58 -3.71 -8.59 -15.95
C GLY A 58 -2.60 -7.66 -15.49
N TRP A 59 -1.36 -7.94 -15.93
CA TRP A 59 -0.22 -7.09 -15.61
C TRP A 59 -0.14 -5.95 -16.63
N PRO A 60 -0.07 -4.69 -16.19
CA PRO A 60 0.03 -3.55 -17.11
C PRO A 60 1.37 -3.51 -17.87
N GLU A 61 1.36 -2.84 -19.01
CA GLU A 61 2.56 -2.50 -19.78
C GLU A 61 3.37 -1.38 -19.09
N PHE A 62 4.69 -1.35 -19.35
CA PHE A 62 5.59 -0.34 -18.80
C PHE A 62 6.26 0.48 -19.92
N PRO A 63 6.25 1.82 -19.87
CA PRO A 63 5.61 2.65 -18.85
C PRO A 63 4.08 2.68 -19.01
N PRO A 64 3.31 2.76 -17.91
CA PRO A 64 1.86 2.79 -17.97
C PRO A 64 1.35 4.12 -18.55
N VAL A 65 0.43 4.01 -19.51
CA VAL A 65 -0.21 5.18 -20.14
C VAL A 65 -1.34 5.75 -19.26
N ASP A 66 -2.07 4.88 -18.55
CA ASP A 66 -3.19 5.25 -17.71
C ASP A 66 -2.80 5.33 -16.23
N THR A 67 -3.30 6.34 -15.51
CA THR A 67 -3.04 6.52 -14.08
C THR A 67 -3.43 5.29 -13.25
N THR A 68 -4.52 4.61 -13.59
CA THR A 68 -4.98 3.40 -12.88
C THR A 68 -4.00 2.23 -13.00
N LYS A 69 -3.23 2.16 -14.09
CA LYS A 69 -2.24 1.09 -14.31
C LYS A 69 -0.97 1.28 -13.47
N TRP A 70 -0.79 2.43 -12.82
CA TRP A 70 0.31 2.65 -11.89
C TRP A 70 0.12 1.98 -10.53
N LEU A 71 -1.12 1.62 -10.15
CA LEU A 71 -1.45 1.01 -8.86
C LEU A 71 -0.58 -0.22 -8.48
N PRO A 72 -0.42 -1.25 -9.33
CA PRO A 72 0.44 -2.39 -9.01
C PRO A 72 1.91 -1.99 -8.87
N TYR A 73 2.39 -1.01 -9.66
CA TYR A 73 3.76 -0.49 -9.52
C TYR A 73 3.95 0.31 -8.23
N ALA A 74 2.94 1.07 -7.79
CA ALA A 74 2.95 1.76 -6.51
C ALA A 74 3.02 0.77 -5.35
N ALA A 75 2.29 -0.35 -5.45
CA ALA A 75 2.38 -1.45 -4.49
C ALA A 75 3.79 -2.07 -4.46
N LEU A 76 4.37 -2.38 -5.63
CA LEU A 76 5.73 -2.91 -5.72
C LEU A 76 6.79 -1.93 -5.21
N LEU A 77 6.67 -0.65 -5.54
CA LEU A 77 7.55 0.40 -5.03
C LEU A 77 7.46 0.47 -3.50
N GLY A 78 6.25 0.43 -2.94
CA GLY A 78 6.04 0.36 -1.50
C GLY A 78 6.65 -0.89 -0.88
N ALA A 79 6.54 -2.04 -1.53
CA ALA A 79 7.19 -3.28 -1.09
C ALA A 79 8.71 -3.11 -1.05
N LEU A 80 9.32 -2.60 -2.13
CA LEU A 80 10.76 -2.35 -2.21
C LEU A 80 11.22 -1.39 -1.11
N LEU A 81 10.50 -0.29 -0.89
CA LEU A 81 10.83 0.68 0.14
C LEU A 81 10.67 0.10 1.55
N GLY A 82 9.64 -0.72 1.78
CA GLY A 82 9.46 -1.46 3.02
C GLY A 82 10.58 -2.49 3.24
N LEU A 83 10.99 -3.21 2.20
CA LEU A 83 12.09 -4.17 2.24
C LEU A 83 13.45 -3.52 2.45
N ILE A 84 13.66 -2.31 1.98
CA ILE A 84 14.88 -1.54 2.27
C ILE A 84 14.83 -1.01 3.71
N ALA A 85 13.68 -0.55 4.19
CA ALA A 85 13.54 0.00 5.53
C ALA A 85 13.58 -1.07 6.65
N ALA A 86 13.01 -2.26 6.42
CA ALA A 86 12.81 -3.30 7.42
C ALA A 86 14.09 -3.94 7.99
N PRO A 87 15.08 -4.38 7.19
CA PRO A 87 16.25 -5.11 7.70
C PRO A 87 17.44 -4.21 8.06
N LEU A 88 17.55 -3.01 7.49
CA LEU A 88 18.83 -2.31 7.38
C LEU A 88 19.28 -1.49 8.62
N LYS A 89 18.50 -1.40 9.71
CA LYS A 89 18.72 -0.33 10.72
C LYS A 89 19.00 1.00 10.01
N SER A 90 18.25 1.26 8.93
CA SER A 90 18.53 2.33 8.01
C SER A 90 18.62 3.64 8.80
N PRO A 91 19.66 4.46 8.60
CA PRO A 91 19.73 5.73 9.30
C PRO A 91 18.51 6.57 8.92
N TRP A 92 17.99 7.33 9.88
CA TRP A 92 16.73 8.06 9.73
C TRP A 92 16.70 8.98 8.51
N TRP A 93 17.85 9.54 8.12
CA TRP A 93 17.99 10.41 6.96
C TRP A 93 17.77 9.67 5.64
N LEU A 94 18.22 8.40 5.54
CA LEU A 94 18.04 7.60 4.33
C LEU A 94 16.58 7.21 4.17
N THR A 95 15.91 6.83 5.26
CA THR A 95 14.48 6.55 5.25
C THR A 95 13.67 7.80 4.92
N ALA A 96 14.03 8.96 5.45
CA ALA A 96 13.41 10.23 5.10
C ALA A 96 13.64 10.61 3.62
N LEU A 97 14.85 10.42 3.11
CA LEU A 97 15.18 10.68 1.70
C LEU A 97 14.39 9.77 0.76
N LEU A 98 14.29 8.47 1.06
CA LEU A 98 13.50 7.52 0.29
C LEU A 98 12.00 7.86 0.30
N ARG A 99 11.47 8.28 1.45
CA ARG A 99 10.08 8.76 1.56
C ARG A 99 9.85 10.01 0.74
N LEU A 100 10.77 10.97 0.80
CA LEU A 100 10.67 12.21 0.03
C LEU A 100 10.74 11.92 -1.47
N ALA A 101 11.71 11.09 -1.89
CA ALA A 101 11.87 10.68 -3.27
C ALA A 101 10.61 9.99 -3.80
N ALA A 102 10.05 9.03 -3.06
CA ALA A 102 8.80 8.36 -3.43
C ALA A 102 7.60 9.32 -3.45
N SER A 103 7.54 10.25 -2.49
CA SER A 103 6.46 11.23 -2.39
C SER A 103 6.48 12.24 -3.54
N VAL A 104 7.63 12.48 -4.16
CA VAL A 104 7.77 13.32 -5.36
C VAL A 104 7.58 12.50 -6.64
N ALA A 105 8.23 11.33 -6.71
CA ALA A 105 8.21 10.49 -7.91
C ALA A 105 6.81 9.95 -8.24
N LEU A 106 6.03 9.54 -7.23
CA LEU A 106 4.71 8.97 -7.47
C LEU A 106 3.73 10.00 -8.07
N PRO A 107 3.51 11.20 -7.48
CA PRO A 107 2.66 12.23 -8.10
C PRO A 107 3.14 12.65 -9.48
N LEU A 108 4.47 12.75 -9.69
CA LEU A 108 5.02 13.06 -11.02
C LEU A 108 4.63 12.00 -12.06
N ALA A 109 4.71 10.72 -11.70
CA ALA A 109 4.33 9.62 -12.57
C ALA A 109 2.82 9.58 -12.84
N LEU A 110 2.00 9.73 -11.79
CA LEU A 110 0.53 9.65 -11.87
C LEU A 110 -0.09 10.82 -12.62
N LEU A 111 0.44 12.03 -12.40
CA LEU A 111 -0.10 13.28 -12.92
C LEU A 111 0.58 13.74 -14.21
N GLN A 112 1.53 12.98 -14.75
CA GLN A 112 2.21 13.34 -16.01
C GLN A 112 1.22 13.72 -17.12
N PRO A 113 0.12 12.98 -17.38
CA PRO A 113 -0.86 13.38 -18.39
C PRO A 113 -1.54 14.71 -18.04
N THR A 114 -1.97 14.88 -16.79
CA THR A 114 -2.63 16.11 -16.31
C THR A 114 -1.72 17.33 -16.39
N ILE A 115 -0.43 17.18 -16.07
CA ILE A 115 0.57 18.23 -16.18
C ILE A 115 0.70 18.67 -17.65
N LYS A 116 0.78 17.71 -18.56
CA LYS A 116 0.96 17.98 -20.00
C LYS A 116 -0.25 18.68 -20.62
N TYR A 117 -1.46 18.29 -20.24
CA TYR A 117 -2.69 18.74 -20.92
C TYR A 117 -3.49 19.81 -20.16
N THR A 118 -3.26 20.03 -18.86
CA THR A 118 -4.14 20.89 -18.04
C THR A 118 -3.39 21.94 -17.21
N TRP A 119 -2.29 21.59 -16.56
CA TRP A 119 -1.69 22.42 -15.48
C TRP A 119 -0.42 23.18 -15.85
N GLN A 120 -0.25 23.59 -17.12
CA GLN A 120 1.03 24.07 -17.68
C GLN A 120 1.83 25.00 -16.76
N ASP A 121 1.24 26.10 -16.25
CA ASP A 121 1.98 27.11 -15.48
C ASP A 121 2.03 26.86 -13.96
N ALA A 122 1.08 26.09 -13.42
CA ALA A 122 0.93 25.87 -11.97
C ALA A 122 1.23 24.43 -11.51
N ALA A 123 1.58 23.54 -12.44
CA ALA A 123 1.81 22.12 -12.18
C ALA A 123 2.81 21.88 -11.04
N TRP A 124 3.94 22.58 -11.05
CA TRP A 124 5.00 22.40 -10.05
C TRP A 124 4.56 22.73 -8.62
N ILE A 125 3.71 23.75 -8.47
CA ILE A 125 3.16 24.12 -7.16
C ILE A 125 2.22 23.02 -6.67
N TRP A 126 1.31 22.54 -7.52
CA TRP A 126 0.41 21.43 -7.17
C TRP A 126 1.16 20.15 -6.83
N ILE A 127 2.16 19.77 -7.64
CA ILE A 127 3.00 18.60 -7.39
C ILE A 127 3.74 18.75 -6.05
N ALA A 128 4.31 19.92 -5.77
CA ALA A 128 5.00 20.17 -4.51
C ALA A 128 4.05 20.04 -3.30
N PHE A 129 2.82 20.57 -3.40
CA PHE A 129 1.81 20.44 -2.36
C PHE A 129 1.37 18.98 -2.16
N ILE A 130 1.11 18.24 -3.25
CA ILE A 130 0.72 16.82 -3.18
C ILE A 130 1.86 15.98 -2.60
N ALA A 131 3.09 16.21 -3.04
CA ALA A 131 4.27 15.53 -2.53
C ALA A 131 4.49 15.80 -1.04
N LEU A 132 4.32 17.05 -0.61
CA LEU A 132 4.41 17.43 0.80
C LEU A 132 3.29 16.77 1.62
N ALA A 133 2.05 16.79 1.15
CA ALA A 133 0.91 16.15 1.82
C ALA A 133 1.14 14.63 1.95
N LEU A 134 1.60 13.98 0.88
CA LEU A 134 1.95 12.56 0.86
C LEU A 134 3.08 12.23 1.85
N PHE A 135 4.13 13.04 1.88
CA PHE A 135 5.24 12.87 2.80
C PHE A 135 4.82 13.02 4.27
N VAL A 136 3.98 14.01 4.57
CA VAL A 136 3.44 14.26 5.91
C VAL A 136 2.51 13.12 6.32
N LEU A 137 1.58 12.72 5.46
CA LEU A 137 0.68 11.60 5.70
C LEU A 137 1.49 10.34 6.00
N TRP A 138 2.48 10.03 5.15
CA TRP A 138 3.39 8.90 5.38
C TRP A 138 4.06 8.97 6.74
N THR A 139 4.68 10.09 7.06
CA THR A 139 5.43 10.26 8.31
C THR A 139 4.53 10.09 9.53
N ILE A 140 3.32 10.67 9.51
CA ILE A 140 2.35 10.57 10.61
C ILE A 140 1.82 9.14 10.75
N THR A 141 1.43 8.50 9.65
CA THR A 141 0.89 7.14 9.67
C THR A 141 1.94 6.14 10.14
N ASP A 142 3.19 6.30 9.70
CA ASP A 142 4.29 5.44 10.14
C ASP A 142 4.63 5.66 11.63
N ALA A 143 4.72 6.92 12.08
CA ALA A 143 4.92 7.23 13.51
C ALA A 143 3.79 6.69 14.38
N THR A 144 2.54 6.75 13.90
CA THR A 144 1.37 6.17 14.56
C THR A 144 1.46 4.64 14.61
N ALA A 145 1.80 3.98 13.50
CA ALA A 145 1.95 2.53 13.44
C ALA A 145 3.06 2.00 14.35
N GLN A 146 4.09 2.80 14.62
CA GLN A 146 5.15 2.47 15.58
C GLN A 146 4.66 2.53 17.03
N ARG A 147 3.71 3.44 17.35
CA ARG A 147 3.15 3.62 18.69
C ARG A 147 2.03 2.63 19.00
N PHE A 148 1.26 2.25 17.99
CA PHE A 148 0.11 1.35 18.13
C PHE A 148 0.40 0.01 17.48
N SER A 149 0.69 -1.00 18.30
CA SER A 149 0.72 -2.40 17.90
C SER A 149 -0.67 -3.04 18.01
N GLY A 150 -0.83 -4.20 17.37
CA GLY A 150 -2.04 -5.00 17.42
C GLY A 150 -3.07 -4.58 16.37
N ALA A 151 -4.35 -4.79 16.70
CA ALA A 151 -5.43 -4.79 15.71
C ALA A 151 -5.98 -3.40 15.38
N SER A 152 -5.73 -2.38 16.21
CA SER A 152 -6.27 -1.04 16.03
C SER A 152 -5.81 -0.37 14.72
N MET A 153 -4.51 -0.45 14.41
CA MET A 153 -3.95 0.19 13.21
C MET A 153 -4.41 -0.48 11.91
N PRO A 154 -4.34 -1.81 11.74
CA PRO A 154 -4.94 -2.48 10.58
C PRO A 154 -6.44 -2.21 10.44
N LEU A 155 -7.20 -2.17 11.55
CA LEU A 155 -8.62 -1.87 11.50
C LEU A 155 -8.89 -0.46 10.95
N ALA A 156 -8.19 0.55 11.47
CA ALA A 156 -8.35 1.93 11.02
C ALA A 156 -7.98 2.10 9.54
N LEU A 157 -6.85 1.54 9.10
CA LEU A 157 -6.40 1.61 7.70
C LEU A 157 -7.30 0.79 6.76
N GLY A 158 -7.76 -0.38 7.20
CA GLY A 158 -8.67 -1.23 6.45
C GLY A 158 -10.05 -0.57 6.28
N ALA A 159 -10.57 0.03 7.35
CA ALA A 159 -11.81 0.80 7.31
C ALA A 159 -11.69 2.03 6.40
N ALA A 160 -10.59 2.79 6.49
CA ALA A 160 -10.34 3.92 5.60
C ALA A 160 -10.28 3.49 4.12
N SER A 161 -9.57 2.39 3.83
CA SER A 161 -9.47 1.84 2.47
C SER A 161 -10.83 1.33 1.97
N GLY A 162 -11.62 0.69 2.84
CA GLY A 162 -12.97 0.23 2.50
C GLY A 162 -13.95 1.38 2.25
N LEU A 163 -13.89 2.43 3.06
CA LEU A 163 -14.68 3.66 2.85
C LEU A 163 -14.29 4.36 1.55
N LEU A 164 -12.99 4.44 1.24
CA LEU A 164 -12.51 4.96 -0.04
C LEU A 164 -13.02 4.11 -1.22
N ALA A 165 -12.97 2.78 -1.11
CA ALA A 165 -13.51 1.89 -2.14
C ALA A 165 -15.02 2.12 -2.38
N LEU A 166 -15.80 2.31 -1.30
CA LEU A 166 -17.22 2.65 -1.39
C LEU A 166 -17.44 4.03 -2.04
N ALA A 167 -16.66 5.04 -1.67
CA ALA A 167 -16.73 6.35 -2.28
C ALA A 167 -16.41 6.30 -3.78
N LEU A 168 -15.40 5.54 -4.19
CA LEU A 168 -15.04 5.32 -5.59
C LEU A 168 -16.12 4.57 -6.37
N LEU A 169 -16.80 3.62 -5.72
CA LEU A 169 -17.93 2.91 -6.31
C LEU A 169 -19.10 3.88 -6.59
N LEU A 170 -19.41 4.75 -5.63
CA LEU A 170 -20.41 5.81 -5.78
C LEU A 170 -20.01 6.85 -6.83
N GLY A 171 -18.70 7.12 -6.95
CA GLY A 171 -18.09 7.89 -8.03
C GLY A 171 -18.08 7.20 -9.40
N ARG A 172 -18.74 6.03 -9.53
CA ARG A 172 -18.88 5.22 -10.75
C ARG A 172 -17.57 4.67 -11.32
N SER A 173 -16.51 4.60 -10.52
CA SER A 173 -15.26 3.94 -10.91
C SER A 173 -15.19 2.53 -10.32
N ALA A 174 -15.82 1.57 -11.00
CA ALA A 174 -15.85 0.17 -10.54
C ALA A 174 -14.44 -0.43 -10.41
N MET A 175 -13.52 -0.07 -11.32
CA MET A 175 -12.13 -0.55 -11.29
C MET A 175 -11.36 -0.02 -10.07
N LEU A 176 -11.45 1.28 -9.78
CA LEU A 176 -10.78 1.86 -8.60
C LEU A 176 -11.45 1.38 -7.30
N ALA A 177 -12.77 1.22 -7.28
CA ALA A 177 -13.48 0.63 -6.16
C ALA A 177 -13.01 -0.81 -5.88
N GLN A 178 -12.84 -1.62 -6.93
CA GLN A 178 -12.33 -2.98 -6.82
C GLN A 178 -10.90 -2.98 -6.26
N ALA A 179 -10.03 -2.10 -6.75
CA ALA A 179 -8.66 -1.94 -6.25
C ALA A 179 -8.63 -1.51 -4.77
N GLY A 180 -9.44 -0.53 -4.37
CA GLY A 180 -9.61 -0.13 -2.97
C GLY A 180 -10.11 -1.30 -2.11
N GLY A 181 -11.02 -2.12 -2.64
CA GLY A 181 -11.50 -3.34 -2.01
C GLY A 181 -10.40 -4.40 -1.84
N MET A 182 -9.54 -4.60 -2.85
CA MET A 182 -8.38 -5.50 -2.75
C MET A 182 -7.42 -5.06 -1.63
N LEU A 183 -7.12 -3.76 -1.57
CA LEU A 183 -6.26 -3.19 -0.53
C LEU A 183 -6.91 -3.35 0.86
N ALA A 184 -8.20 -3.02 0.99
CA ALA A 184 -8.95 -3.17 2.23
C ALA A 184 -8.98 -4.63 2.70
N ALA A 185 -9.14 -5.59 1.79
CA ALA A 185 -9.12 -7.01 2.10
C ALA A 185 -7.74 -7.50 2.57
N ALA A 186 -6.67 -7.06 1.92
CA ALA A 186 -5.30 -7.37 2.33
C ALA A 186 -4.99 -6.80 3.74
N ILE A 187 -5.39 -5.56 4.02
CA ILE A 187 -5.22 -4.95 5.35
C ILE A 187 -6.14 -5.64 6.38
N GLY A 188 -7.35 -6.01 6.00
CA GLY A 188 -8.30 -6.75 6.84
C GLY A 188 -7.77 -8.12 7.27
N ALA A 189 -7.01 -8.80 6.42
CA ALA A 189 -6.29 -10.02 6.81
C ALA A 189 -5.25 -9.73 7.90
N ALA A 190 -4.52 -8.62 7.81
CA ALA A 190 -3.60 -8.20 8.86
C ALA A 190 -4.32 -7.89 10.19
N PHE A 191 -5.54 -7.34 10.14
CA PHE A 191 -6.40 -7.18 11.32
C PHE A 191 -6.72 -8.52 11.99
N LEU A 192 -7.15 -9.52 11.21
CA LEU A 192 -7.47 -10.86 11.73
C LEU A 192 -6.23 -11.51 12.38
N VAL A 193 -5.07 -11.42 11.75
CA VAL A 193 -3.81 -11.92 12.32
C VAL A 193 -3.47 -11.16 13.61
N ALA A 194 -3.69 -9.84 13.64
CA ALA A 194 -3.42 -9.01 14.81
C ALA A 194 -4.35 -9.30 16.00
N LEU A 195 -5.58 -9.79 15.77
CA LEU A 195 -6.47 -10.26 16.83
C LEU A 195 -5.90 -11.50 17.53
N TRP A 196 -5.31 -12.43 16.77
CA TRP A 196 -4.64 -13.61 17.34
C TRP A 196 -3.25 -13.29 17.90
N ARG A 197 -2.60 -12.25 17.36
CA ARG A 197 -1.24 -11.83 17.72
C ARG A 197 -1.18 -10.32 17.94
N PRO A 198 -1.47 -9.84 19.16
CA PRO A 198 -1.46 -8.41 19.49
C PRO A 198 -0.08 -7.74 19.33
N SER A 199 0.99 -8.53 19.20
CA SER A 199 2.35 -8.02 18.94
C SER A 199 2.63 -7.74 17.46
N LEU A 200 1.68 -7.98 16.56
CA LEU A 200 1.81 -7.61 15.16
C LEU A 200 1.90 -6.09 15.05
N THR A 201 2.88 -5.61 14.29
CA THR A 201 2.99 -4.20 13.91
C THR A 201 3.10 -4.11 12.40
N LEU A 202 2.39 -3.15 11.82
CA LEU A 202 2.50 -2.80 10.39
C LEU A 202 3.67 -1.84 10.13
N ALA A 203 4.32 -1.34 11.18
CA ALA A 203 5.41 -0.40 11.09
C ALA A 203 6.61 -0.99 10.31
N PHE A 204 7.42 -0.10 9.75
CA PHE A 204 8.69 -0.41 9.08
C PHE A 204 8.64 -1.25 7.79
N GLY A 205 7.46 -1.69 7.35
CA GLY A 205 7.34 -2.52 6.15
C GLY A 205 6.10 -2.27 5.31
N ALA A 206 4.91 -2.34 5.92
CA ALA A 206 3.67 -2.35 5.15
C ALA A 206 3.11 -0.95 4.84
N ILE A 207 3.38 0.03 5.71
CA ILE A 207 2.88 1.41 5.58
C ILE A 207 3.24 2.07 4.23
N PRO A 208 4.49 1.97 3.71
CA PRO A 208 4.84 2.49 2.39
C PRO A 208 3.89 2.04 1.28
N ALA A 209 3.64 0.73 1.21
CA ALA A 209 2.75 0.15 0.21
C ALA A 209 1.31 0.61 0.38
N ILE A 210 0.79 0.60 1.62
CA ILE A 210 -0.58 1.04 1.88
C ILE A 210 -0.77 2.47 1.41
N ILE A 211 0.14 3.38 1.77
CA ILE A 211 0.00 4.81 1.47
C ILE A 211 0.16 5.10 -0.01
N LEU A 212 1.16 4.51 -0.65
CA LEU A 212 1.39 4.72 -2.08
C LEU A 212 0.20 4.20 -2.90
N VAL A 213 -0.36 3.04 -2.55
CA VAL A 213 -1.56 2.53 -3.22
C VAL A 213 -2.78 3.39 -2.88
N TYR A 214 -3.00 3.72 -1.60
CA TYR A 214 -4.14 4.53 -1.16
C TYR A 214 -4.18 5.89 -1.85
N VAL A 215 -3.04 6.58 -1.95
CA VAL A 215 -2.95 7.88 -2.63
C VAL A 215 -3.10 7.74 -4.14
N SER A 216 -2.69 6.62 -4.73
CA SER A 216 -2.92 6.35 -6.16
C SER A 216 -4.38 6.05 -6.50
N LEU A 217 -5.24 5.84 -5.49
CA LEU A 217 -6.67 5.62 -5.67
C LEU A 217 -7.50 6.93 -5.62
N VAL A 218 -6.88 8.05 -5.22
CA VAL A 218 -7.52 9.37 -5.08
C VAL A 218 -7.16 10.25 -6.27
#